data_AF-A0A1D1VC56-F1
#
_entry.id   AF-A0A1D1VC56-F1
#
_cell.length_a   1.000
_cell.length_b   1.000
_cell.length_c   1.000
_cell.angle_alpha   90.00
_cell.angle_beta   90.00
_cell.angle_gamma   90.00
#
_symmetry.space_group_name_H-M   'P 1'
#
loop_
_entity.id
_entity.type
_entity.pdbx_description
1 polymer ?
#
loop_
_entity_poly.entity_id
_entity_poly.type
_entity_poly.pdbx_seq_one_letter_code
_entity_poly.pdbx_strand_id
1 'polypeptide(L)'
;MSAVKQNGPKGPQEPVEFLASCGYPRVLYITLAKLDLGDPKLDANSLCSTPVVPLKPLTGKYTIEQAGTDNCVTFDAANNALEDDRLFTSRCREGLREGTQNFTVITDRNNGHFSLATEDQKCFYADTNKDIRRDKSFCSKTLSYFVAQRAGSSSILVKEWPSNSCLNANLDGTLNFEACDSGSQRQTWKVCRSDDPSICLRNYPL
;
A
#
# COMPACT_ATOMS: atom_id res chain seq x y z
N MET A 1 41.94 1.48 -24.30
CA MET A 1 42.15 0.21 -23.55
C MET A 1 42.58 0.58 -22.14
N SER A 2 41.68 0.50 -21.16
CA SER A 2 42.04 0.59 -19.74
C SER A 2 41.19 -0.43 -18.99
N ALA A 3 41.86 -1.43 -18.40
CA ALA A 3 41.24 -2.49 -17.62
C ALA A 3 40.99 -2.00 -16.20
N VAL A 4 39.77 -2.20 -15.68
CA VAL A 4 39.47 -2.04 -14.26
C VAL A 4 39.70 -3.39 -13.58
N LYS A 5 40.72 -3.46 -12.71
CA LYS A 5 40.95 -4.61 -11.82
C LYS A 5 39.85 -4.64 -10.75
N GLN A 6 39.16 -5.77 -10.60
CA GLN A 6 38.33 -6.06 -9.44
C GLN A 6 39.20 -6.63 -8.31
N ASN A 7 39.25 -5.95 -7.17
CA ASN A 7 39.61 -6.53 -5.89
C ASN A 7 38.33 -6.52 -5.02
N GLY A 8 38.01 -7.66 -4.37
CA GLY A 8 36.81 -7.84 -3.53
C GLY A 8 36.78 -7.01 -2.23
N PRO A 9 35.82 -7.19 -1.29
CA PRO A 9 35.03 -8.41 -1.03
C PRO A 9 33.48 -8.21 -1.00
N LYS A 10 32.74 -9.33 -0.92
CA LYS A 10 31.29 -9.41 -0.72
C LYS A 10 30.87 -8.76 0.61
N GLY A 11 30.30 -7.57 0.55
CA GLY A 11 29.44 -6.99 1.60
C GLY A 11 27.98 -6.91 1.11
N PRO A 12 27.00 -6.66 1.99
CA PRO A 12 25.63 -6.41 1.56
C PRO A 12 25.63 -5.20 0.63
N GLN A 13 25.18 -5.39 -0.61
CA GLN A 13 25.10 -4.32 -1.59
C GLN A 13 24.09 -3.29 -1.10
N GLU A 14 24.59 -2.13 -0.67
CA GLU A 14 23.78 -0.92 -0.59
C GLU A 14 23.12 -0.66 -1.96
N PRO A 15 21.88 -0.15 -2.00
CA PRO A 15 21.24 0.21 -3.25
C PRO A 15 22.10 1.24 -3.98
N VAL A 16 22.68 0.84 -5.12
CA VAL A 16 23.40 1.75 -6.00
C VAL A 16 22.37 2.65 -6.67
N GLU A 17 22.32 3.91 -6.26
CA GLU A 17 21.51 4.94 -6.94
C GLU A 17 22.09 5.19 -8.34
N PHE A 18 21.42 4.68 -9.37
CA PHE A 18 21.69 5.08 -10.75
C PHE A 18 20.97 6.40 -11.05
N LEU A 19 21.67 7.52 -10.90
CA LEU A 19 21.24 8.81 -11.43
C LEU A 19 21.43 8.84 -12.95
N ALA A 20 20.54 8.18 -13.69
CA ALA A 20 20.43 8.41 -15.12
C ALA A 20 19.73 9.76 -15.35
N SER A 21 20.47 10.77 -15.77
CA SER A 21 19.92 12.10 -16.09
C SER A 21 19.17 12.08 -17.44
N CYS A 22 17.99 11.45 -17.49
CA CYS A 22 17.10 11.51 -18.65
C CYS A 22 16.36 12.86 -18.67
N GLY A 23 17.03 14.02 -18.79
CA GLY A 23 16.47 15.32 -19.19
C GLY A 23 15.25 15.91 -18.45
N TYR A 24 14.69 15.23 -17.45
CA TYR A 24 13.54 15.61 -16.65
C TYR A 24 13.89 15.44 -15.17
N PRO A 25 13.46 16.34 -14.26
CA PRO A 25 13.79 16.27 -12.84
C PRO A 25 12.89 15.25 -12.13
N ARG A 26 12.92 13.99 -12.58
CA ARG A 26 12.18 12.90 -11.94
C ARG A 26 13.14 11.74 -11.69
N VAL A 27 13.29 11.41 -10.41
CA VAL A 27 13.99 10.21 -9.95
C VAL A 27 13.31 9.00 -10.57
N LEU A 28 14.08 8.24 -11.33
CA LEU A 28 13.64 7.04 -12.03
C LEU A 28 13.80 5.85 -11.08
N TYR A 29 12.71 5.36 -10.49
CA TYR A 29 12.73 4.09 -9.74
C TYR A 29 12.65 2.94 -10.74
N ILE A 30 13.80 2.42 -11.17
CA ILE A 30 13.86 1.18 -11.96
C ILE A 30 13.72 0.00 -11.01
N THR A 31 12.62 -0.74 -11.09
CA THR A 31 12.50 -2.03 -10.41
C THR A 31 13.49 -3.01 -11.06
N LEU A 32 14.60 -3.32 -10.39
CA LEU A 32 15.67 -4.24 -10.84
C LEU A 32 15.22 -5.71 -11.00
N ALA A 33 13.93 -6.02 -10.94
CA ALA A 33 13.41 -7.40 -10.96
C ALA A 33 13.48 -8.11 -12.33
N LYS A 34 13.97 -7.45 -13.39
CA LYS A 34 14.14 -8.04 -14.73
C LYS A 34 15.42 -7.60 -15.46
N LEU A 35 16.41 -7.09 -14.74
CA LEU A 35 17.70 -6.78 -15.34
C LEU A 35 18.61 -8.00 -15.19
N ASP A 36 18.76 -8.73 -16.28
CA ASP A 36 19.78 -9.78 -16.41
C ASP A 36 21.14 -9.08 -16.36
N LEU A 37 21.77 -9.08 -15.18
CA LEU A 37 23.04 -8.39 -14.90
C LEU A 37 24.24 -8.98 -15.68
N GLY A 38 23.99 -9.93 -16.58
CA GLY A 38 24.98 -10.56 -17.46
C GLY A 38 25.17 -9.90 -18.82
N ASP A 39 24.37 -8.91 -19.22
CA ASP A 39 24.49 -8.30 -20.54
C ASP A 39 25.28 -6.97 -20.49
N PRO A 40 26.54 -6.91 -21.01
CA PRO A 40 27.40 -5.73 -20.92
C PRO A 40 26.98 -4.57 -21.85
N LYS A 41 25.73 -4.55 -22.32
CA LYS A 41 25.15 -3.50 -23.17
C LYS A 41 23.86 -2.93 -22.58
N LEU A 42 23.89 -2.57 -21.29
CA LEU A 42 22.97 -1.58 -20.76
C LEU A 42 23.47 -0.19 -21.17
N ASP A 43 23.06 0.26 -22.35
CA ASP A 43 23.22 1.68 -22.68
C ASP A 43 22.23 2.49 -21.82
N ALA A 44 22.68 3.63 -21.30
CA ALA A 44 21.81 4.53 -20.53
C ALA A 44 20.61 5.02 -21.37
N ASN A 45 20.69 4.92 -22.70
CA ASN A 45 19.64 5.30 -23.63
C ASN A 45 18.47 4.30 -23.66
N SER A 46 18.71 3.00 -23.47
CA SER A 46 17.64 1.99 -23.38
C SER A 46 16.79 2.18 -22.12
N LEU A 47 17.39 2.63 -21.01
CA LEU A 47 16.67 2.97 -19.77
C LEU A 47 15.79 4.21 -19.90
N CYS A 48 16.12 5.14 -20.80
CA CYS A 48 15.23 6.28 -21.12
C CYS A 48 14.09 5.90 -22.10
N SER A 49 14.12 4.69 -22.67
CA SER A 49 13.09 4.21 -23.63
C SER A 49 11.99 3.36 -22.99
N THR A 50 12.19 2.91 -21.73
CA THR A 50 11.09 2.31 -20.97
C THR A 50 10.00 3.36 -20.81
N PRO A 51 8.77 3.12 -21.30
CA PRO A 51 7.68 4.06 -21.10
C PRO A 51 7.55 4.28 -19.60
N VAL A 52 7.77 5.51 -19.16
CA VAL A 52 7.37 5.97 -17.84
C VAL A 52 5.87 5.77 -17.83
N VAL A 53 5.40 4.65 -17.29
CA VAL A 53 3.98 4.46 -17.03
C VAL A 53 3.63 5.61 -16.11
N PRO A 54 2.86 6.62 -16.57
CA PRO A 54 2.42 7.67 -15.68
C PRO A 54 1.65 6.92 -14.61
N LEU A 55 2.12 6.97 -13.37
CA LEU A 55 1.36 6.46 -12.24
C LEU A 55 0.05 7.23 -12.28
N LYS A 56 -0.99 6.60 -12.85
CA LYS A 56 -2.34 7.17 -12.84
C LYS A 56 -2.59 7.56 -11.40
N PRO A 57 -2.99 8.81 -11.12
CA PRO A 57 -3.22 9.22 -9.75
C PRO A 57 -4.14 8.18 -9.08
N LEU A 58 -3.71 7.68 -7.92
CA LEU A 58 -4.46 6.77 -7.04
C LEU A 58 -5.71 7.46 -6.43
N THR A 59 -6.22 8.48 -7.11
CA THR A 59 -7.38 9.25 -6.72
C THR A 59 -8.63 8.44 -7.06
N GLY A 60 -9.50 8.28 -6.09
CA GLY A 60 -10.74 7.54 -6.24
C GLY A 60 -11.19 6.95 -4.91
N LYS A 61 -12.36 6.33 -4.94
CA LYS A 61 -12.86 5.50 -3.84
C LYS A 61 -12.34 4.08 -4.04
N TYR A 62 -11.96 3.43 -2.95
CA TYR A 62 -11.41 2.09 -2.89
C TYR A 62 -12.24 1.22 -1.97
N THR A 63 -12.41 -0.03 -2.36
CA THR A 63 -12.93 -1.09 -1.51
C THR A 63 -11.77 -1.94 -1.03
N ILE A 64 -11.83 -2.38 0.22
CA ILE A 64 -10.82 -3.25 0.85
C ILE A 64 -11.51 -4.59 1.12
N GLU A 65 -11.27 -5.57 0.27
CA GLU A 65 -11.86 -6.92 0.34
C GLU A 65 -10.86 -7.89 0.99
N GLN A 66 -11.33 -8.72 1.93
CA GLN A 66 -10.53 -9.79 2.50
C GLN A 66 -10.38 -10.93 1.47
N ALA A 67 -9.14 -11.27 1.13
CA ALA A 67 -8.85 -12.20 0.06
C ALA A 67 -9.43 -13.60 0.32
N GLY A 68 -10.11 -14.16 -0.68
CA GLY A 68 -10.73 -15.49 -0.58
C GLY A 68 -12.09 -15.49 0.13
N THR A 69 -12.61 -14.32 0.48
CA THR A 69 -13.95 -14.15 1.07
C THR A 69 -14.76 -13.14 0.26
N ASP A 70 -16.03 -12.96 0.62
CA ASP A 70 -16.89 -11.88 0.11
C ASP A 70 -17.08 -10.77 1.17
N ASN A 71 -16.10 -10.64 2.08
CA ASN A 71 -16.13 -9.65 3.15
C ASN A 71 -15.27 -8.44 2.80
N CYS A 72 -15.82 -7.26 3.06
CA CYS A 72 -15.18 -5.97 2.90
C CYS A 72 -15.01 -5.30 4.26
N VAL A 73 -13.96 -4.50 4.38
CA VAL A 73 -13.82 -3.55 5.49
C VAL A 73 -14.98 -2.55 5.40
N THR A 74 -15.70 -2.42 6.50
CA THR A 74 -16.83 -1.52 6.67
C THR A 74 -16.54 -0.57 7.83
N PHE A 75 -16.81 0.69 7.56
CA PHE A 75 -16.82 1.77 8.52
C PHE A 75 -18.24 2.03 9.02
N ASP A 76 -18.39 2.03 10.33
CA ASP A 76 -19.59 2.52 11.01
C ASP A 76 -19.21 3.69 11.91
N ALA A 77 -19.82 4.84 11.64
CA ALA A 77 -19.58 6.06 12.38
C ALA A 77 -20.30 5.98 13.73
N ALA A 78 -19.65 6.46 14.79
CA ALA A 78 -20.28 6.56 16.10
C ALA A 78 -21.57 7.38 16.03
N ASN A 79 -22.68 6.87 16.60
CA ASN A 79 -23.95 7.59 16.60
C ASN A 79 -24.01 8.69 17.68
N ASN A 80 -23.06 8.68 18.61
CA ASN A 80 -22.94 9.67 19.69
C ASN A 80 -21.48 9.83 20.13
N ALA A 81 -21.21 10.86 20.96
CA ALA A 81 -19.86 11.21 21.40
C ALA A 81 -19.21 10.23 22.38
N LEU A 82 -19.96 9.25 22.92
CA LEU A 82 -19.46 8.22 23.84
C LEU A 82 -19.08 6.94 23.11
N GLU A 83 -19.50 6.80 21.86
CA GLU A 83 -19.14 5.68 21.00
C GLU A 83 -17.90 6.01 20.19
N ASP A 84 -17.10 4.98 19.93
CA ASP A 84 -15.99 5.07 19.00
C ASP A 84 -16.45 4.66 17.60
N ASP A 85 -15.93 5.38 16.61
CA ASP A 85 -15.93 4.97 15.21
C ASP A 85 -15.36 3.55 15.08
N ARG A 86 -16.03 2.67 14.33
CA ARG A 86 -15.64 1.25 14.22
C ARG A 86 -15.30 0.87 12.80
N LEU A 87 -14.26 0.05 12.68
CA LEU A 87 -13.97 -0.74 11.48
C LEU A 87 -14.18 -2.21 11.79
N PHE A 88 -14.89 -2.90 10.91
CA PHE A 88 -15.17 -4.33 11.00
C PHE A 88 -15.29 -4.90 9.58
N THR A 89 -15.42 -6.21 9.46
CA THR A 89 -15.70 -6.87 8.18
C THR A 89 -17.17 -7.24 8.09
N SER A 90 -17.74 -7.05 6.89
CA SER A 90 -19.09 -7.50 6.57
C SER A 90 -19.17 -7.80 5.08
N ARG A 91 -20.26 -8.41 4.61
CA ARG A 91 -20.40 -8.71 3.19
C ARG A 91 -20.26 -7.46 2.33
N CYS A 92 -19.52 -7.60 1.24
CA CYS A 92 -19.31 -6.53 0.29
C CYS A 92 -20.65 -6.10 -0.33
N ARG A 93 -20.96 -4.80 -0.28
CA ARG A 93 -22.10 -4.15 -0.95
C ARG A 93 -23.51 -4.61 -0.51
N GLU A 94 -23.64 -5.30 0.63
CA GLU A 94 -24.93 -5.79 1.13
C GLU A 94 -25.50 -4.91 2.24
N GLY A 95 -26.69 -4.32 2.03
CA GLY A 95 -27.52 -3.73 3.10
C GLY A 95 -26.98 -2.49 3.81
N LEU A 96 -25.90 -1.87 3.31
CA LEU A 96 -25.21 -0.77 3.98
C LEU A 96 -25.56 0.61 3.43
N ARG A 97 -25.38 1.63 4.27
CA ARG A 97 -25.43 3.03 3.85
C ARG A 97 -24.29 3.31 2.87
N GLU A 98 -24.56 4.15 1.87
CA GLU A 98 -23.56 4.58 0.89
C GLU A 98 -22.32 5.16 1.60
N GLY A 99 -21.13 4.84 1.09
CA GLY A 99 -19.86 5.37 1.60
C GLY A 99 -19.19 4.58 2.73
N THR A 100 -19.91 3.65 3.38
CA THR A 100 -19.38 2.87 4.53
C THR A 100 -18.27 1.86 4.16
N GLN A 101 -18.22 1.41 2.90
CA GLN A 101 -17.18 0.48 2.41
C GLN A 101 -16.25 1.12 1.36
N ASN A 102 -16.32 2.45 1.23
CA ASN A 102 -15.55 3.21 0.27
C ASN A 102 -14.55 4.11 1.00
N PHE A 103 -13.27 3.89 0.71
CA PHE A 103 -12.17 4.61 1.33
C PHE A 103 -11.40 5.41 0.28
N THR A 104 -10.95 6.59 0.64
CA THR A 104 -9.97 7.33 -0.15
C THR A 104 -8.58 6.83 0.22
N VAL A 105 -7.78 6.48 -0.79
CA VAL A 105 -6.35 6.20 -0.59
C VAL A 105 -5.56 7.47 -0.83
N ILE A 106 -4.82 7.91 0.17
CA ILE A 106 -3.95 9.08 0.10
C ILE A 106 -2.51 8.58 0.10
N THR A 107 -1.78 8.73 -1.01
CA THR A 107 -0.39 8.24 -1.09
C THR A 107 0.64 9.32 -0.81
N ASP A 108 1.66 8.97 -0.03
CA ASP A 108 2.91 9.71 0.04
C ASP A 108 3.85 9.19 -1.06
N ARG A 109 3.94 9.96 -2.15
CA ARG A 109 4.72 9.61 -3.34
C ARG A 109 6.22 9.47 -3.07
N ASN A 110 6.71 9.96 -1.94
CA ASN A 110 8.14 9.98 -1.65
C ASN A 110 8.62 8.71 -0.93
N ASN A 111 7.73 8.00 -0.24
CA ASN A 111 8.11 6.95 0.71
C ASN A 111 7.35 5.63 0.54
N GLY A 112 6.49 5.50 -0.47
CA GLY A 112 5.68 4.29 -0.67
C GLY A 112 4.63 4.06 0.42
N HIS A 113 4.35 5.08 1.22
CA HIS A 113 3.35 5.03 2.27
C HIS A 113 1.99 5.49 1.73
N PHE A 114 0.93 5.01 2.34
CA PHE A 114 -0.41 5.51 2.08
C PHE A 114 -1.25 5.58 3.35
N SER A 115 -2.28 6.40 3.33
CA SER A 115 -3.30 6.49 4.36
C SER A 115 -4.64 6.07 3.78
N LEU A 116 -5.45 5.43 4.61
CA LEU A 116 -6.86 5.16 4.32
C LEU A 116 -7.69 6.24 4.99
N ALA A 117 -8.57 6.87 4.24
CA ALA A 117 -9.46 7.91 4.74
C ALA A 117 -10.91 7.60 4.38
N THR A 118 -11.83 8.04 5.23
CA THR A 118 -13.27 8.10 4.93
C THR A 118 -13.60 9.25 3.98
N GLU A 119 -14.85 9.35 3.54
CA GLU A 119 -15.29 10.41 2.61
C GLU A 119 -15.15 11.84 3.16
N ASP A 120 -15.26 12.01 4.49
CA ASP A 120 -15.00 13.28 5.20
C ASP A 120 -13.50 13.54 5.44
N GLN A 121 -12.60 12.82 4.74
CA GLN A 121 -11.15 13.01 4.75
C GLN A 121 -10.47 12.81 6.12
N LYS A 122 -11.08 11.98 6.97
CA LYS A 122 -10.46 11.55 8.23
C LYS A 122 -9.75 10.22 8.04
N CYS A 123 -8.51 10.16 8.50
CA CYS A 123 -7.66 9.00 8.29
C CYS A 123 -7.76 7.97 9.40
N PHE A 124 -7.48 6.71 9.08
CA PHE A 124 -7.33 5.66 10.07
C PHE A 124 -5.88 5.55 10.56
N TYR A 125 -5.70 5.16 11.81
CA TYR A 125 -4.43 4.85 12.44
C TYR A 125 -4.59 3.67 13.39
N ALA A 126 -3.48 3.05 13.78
CA ALA A 126 -3.45 2.06 14.85
C ALA A 126 -3.15 2.76 16.18
N ASP A 127 -3.96 2.51 17.21
CA ASP A 127 -3.68 3.02 18.54
C ASP A 127 -2.62 2.16 19.27
N THR A 128 -2.33 2.52 20.52
CA THR A 128 -1.33 1.81 21.33
C THR A 128 -1.70 0.35 21.61
N ASN A 129 -2.99 0.01 21.54
CA ASN A 129 -3.50 -1.35 21.74
C ASN A 129 -3.60 -2.12 20.43
N LYS A 130 -3.16 -1.53 19.31
CA LYS A 130 -3.28 -2.08 17.96
C LYS A 130 -4.71 -2.18 17.44
N ASP A 131 -5.63 -1.47 18.08
CA ASP A 131 -6.96 -1.27 17.54
C ASP A 131 -6.91 -0.19 16.46
N ILE A 132 -7.79 -0.31 15.46
CA ILE A 132 -7.87 0.67 14.38
C ILE A 132 -8.81 1.78 14.80
N ARG A 133 -8.30 3.00 14.81
CA ARG A 133 -9.04 4.21 15.18
C ARG A 133 -9.10 5.17 14.01
N ARG A 134 -10.17 5.95 13.94
CA ARG A 134 -10.27 7.09 13.03
C ARG A 134 -9.77 8.35 13.73
N ASP A 135 -8.96 9.14 13.04
CA ASP A 135 -8.55 10.46 13.53
C ASP A 135 -9.79 11.36 13.64
N LYS A 136 -9.84 12.17 14.71
CA LYS A 136 -10.90 13.18 14.87
C LYS A 136 -10.66 14.38 13.98
N SER A 137 -9.40 14.61 13.60
CA SER A 137 -8.92 15.67 12.72
C SER A 137 -8.70 15.17 11.28
N PHE A 138 -8.40 16.10 10.37
CA PHE A 138 -8.03 15.76 8.99
C PHE A 138 -6.73 14.97 8.98
N CYS A 139 -6.58 14.10 7.97
CA CYS A 139 -5.40 13.28 7.75
C CYS A 139 -4.08 14.03 8.00
N SER A 140 -3.41 13.69 9.11
CA SER A 140 -2.08 14.20 9.41
C SER A 140 -1.01 13.22 8.91
N LYS A 141 0.09 13.78 8.40
CA LYS A 141 1.19 13.06 7.75
C LYS A 141 2.08 12.23 8.68
N THR A 142 1.68 11.95 9.92
CA THR A 142 2.60 11.34 10.91
C THR A 142 2.04 10.12 11.63
N LEU A 143 0.72 9.96 11.71
CA LEU A 143 0.10 8.91 12.52
C LEU A 143 -0.63 7.85 11.69
N SER A 144 -0.84 8.07 10.40
CA SER A 144 -1.81 7.30 9.59
C SER A 144 -1.20 6.59 8.40
N TYR A 145 0.05 6.12 8.51
CA TYR A 145 0.74 5.49 7.38
C TYR A 145 0.69 3.97 7.41
N PHE A 146 0.36 3.44 6.24
CA PHE A 146 0.37 2.04 5.90
C PHE A 146 1.30 1.79 4.72
N VAL A 147 1.78 0.56 4.63
CA VAL A 147 2.60 0.06 3.52
C VAL A 147 1.90 -1.14 2.92
N ALA A 148 1.82 -1.21 1.59
CA ALA A 148 1.29 -2.39 0.91
C ALA A 148 2.44 -3.32 0.55
N GLN A 149 2.42 -4.55 1.05
CA GLN A 149 3.39 -5.59 0.69
C GLN A 149 2.70 -6.68 -0.10
N ARG A 150 3.28 -7.13 -1.22
CA ARG A 150 2.71 -8.21 -2.03
C ARG A 150 2.62 -9.52 -1.24
N ALA A 151 1.44 -10.14 -1.21
CA ALA A 151 1.19 -11.40 -0.50
C ALA A 151 0.86 -12.59 -1.42
N GLY A 152 0.26 -12.34 -2.60
CA GLY A 152 -0.18 -13.39 -3.52
C GLY A 152 -0.14 -12.98 -4.99
N SER A 153 -1.01 -13.56 -5.84
CA SER A 153 -1.18 -13.19 -7.26
C SER A 153 -2.14 -12.00 -7.48
N SER A 154 -3.03 -11.72 -6.54
CA SER A 154 -3.92 -10.55 -6.53
C SER A 154 -4.03 -9.82 -5.19
N SER A 155 -3.38 -10.32 -4.12
CA SER A 155 -3.49 -9.78 -2.76
C SER A 155 -2.23 -9.07 -2.25
N ILE A 156 -2.43 -8.26 -1.20
CA ILE A 156 -1.41 -7.56 -0.42
C ILE A 156 -1.58 -7.82 1.07
N LEU A 157 -0.54 -7.58 1.86
CA LEU A 157 -0.60 -7.26 3.27
C LEU A 157 -0.68 -5.74 3.41
N VAL A 158 -1.53 -5.25 4.29
CA VAL A 158 -1.59 -3.84 4.69
C VAL A 158 -0.86 -3.72 6.02
N LYS A 159 0.30 -3.06 6.03
CA LYS A 159 1.19 -2.99 7.19
C LYS A 159 1.17 -1.62 7.84
N GLU A 160 1.01 -1.56 9.15
CA GLU A 160 1.18 -0.35 9.95
C GLU A 160 2.65 0.10 9.91
N TRP A 161 2.89 1.37 9.60
CA TRP A 161 4.20 1.98 9.76
C TRP A 161 4.28 2.75 11.10
N PRO A 162 5.38 2.67 11.86
CA PRO A 162 6.62 1.93 11.60
C PRO A 162 6.63 0.50 12.18
N SER A 163 5.58 0.08 12.86
CA SER A 163 5.55 -1.19 13.62
C SER A 163 5.73 -2.44 12.73
N ASN A 164 5.43 -2.32 11.44
CA ASN A 164 5.35 -3.41 10.47
C ASN A 164 4.34 -4.51 10.83
N SER A 165 3.37 -4.22 11.69
CA SER A 165 2.26 -5.13 12.00
C SER A 165 1.25 -5.16 10.86
N CYS A 166 0.61 -6.29 10.61
CA CYS A 166 -0.34 -6.49 9.52
C CYS A 166 -1.78 -6.32 9.99
N LEU A 167 -2.59 -5.66 9.15
CA LEU A 167 -4.03 -5.59 9.30
C LEU A 167 -4.61 -7.01 9.27
N ASN A 168 -5.34 -7.38 10.32
CA ASN A 168 -5.94 -8.70 10.50
C ASN A 168 -7.45 -8.58 10.77
N ALA A 169 -8.21 -9.51 10.19
CA ALA A 169 -9.61 -9.75 10.53
C ALA A 169 -9.76 -10.85 11.57
N ASN A 170 -10.33 -10.50 12.71
CA ASN A 170 -10.69 -11.46 13.75
C ASN A 170 -11.92 -12.29 13.34
N LEU A 171 -12.13 -13.42 14.02
CA LEU A 171 -13.26 -14.32 13.74
C LEU A 171 -14.62 -13.70 14.05
N ASP A 172 -14.66 -12.70 14.93
CA ASP A 172 -15.85 -11.91 15.27
C ASP A 172 -16.09 -10.74 14.30
N GLY A 173 -15.26 -10.60 13.27
CA GLY A 173 -15.33 -9.54 12.27
C GLY A 173 -14.64 -8.24 12.66
N THR A 174 -14.10 -8.13 13.88
CA THR A 174 -13.31 -6.94 14.27
C THR A 174 -11.96 -6.91 13.55
N LEU A 175 -11.35 -5.72 13.49
CA LEU A 175 -10.07 -5.50 12.82
C LEU A 175 -9.02 -4.98 13.80
N ASN A 176 -7.81 -5.53 13.72
CA ASN A 176 -6.66 -5.09 14.51
C ASN A 176 -5.36 -5.21 13.72
N PHE A 177 -4.26 -4.74 14.32
CA PHE A 177 -2.90 -4.98 13.80
C PHE A 177 -2.18 -6.03 14.64
N GLU A 178 -1.60 -7.04 13.99
CA GLU A 178 -0.83 -8.10 14.66
C GLU A 178 0.44 -8.46 13.88
N ALA A 179 1.21 -9.43 14.37
CA ALA A 179 2.40 -9.90 13.66
C ALA A 179 2.04 -10.43 12.26
N CYS A 180 2.82 -10.04 11.26
CA CYS A 180 2.55 -10.42 9.88
C CYS A 180 2.77 -11.92 9.62
N ASP A 181 1.74 -12.56 9.06
CA ASP A 181 1.75 -13.91 8.51
C ASP A 181 1.19 -13.88 7.08
N SER A 182 2.09 -13.97 6.09
CA SER A 182 1.71 -13.97 4.67
C SER A 182 0.90 -15.20 4.24
N GLY A 183 0.87 -16.27 5.05
CA GLY A 183 0.03 -17.44 4.82
C GLY A 183 -1.41 -17.25 5.32
N SER A 184 -1.67 -16.25 6.16
CA SER A 184 -2.98 -16.02 6.75
C SER A 184 -3.93 -15.32 5.79
N GLN A 185 -5.03 -15.99 5.43
CA GLN A 185 -6.12 -15.37 4.67
C GLN A 185 -6.80 -14.21 5.42
N ARG A 186 -6.64 -14.16 6.75
CA ARG A 186 -7.17 -13.07 7.60
C ARG A 186 -6.36 -11.78 7.51
N GLN A 187 -5.12 -11.86 7.00
CA GLN A 187 -4.23 -10.71 6.84
C GLN A 187 -4.01 -10.30 5.39
N THR A 188 -4.64 -11.00 4.44
CA THR A 188 -4.47 -10.74 3.02
C THR A 188 -5.68 -10.01 2.46
N TRP A 189 -5.40 -8.92 1.76
CA TRP A 189 -6.39 -7.95 1.33
C TRP A 189 -6.27 -7.68 -0.16
N LYS A 190 -7.39 -7.38 -0.80
CA LYS A 190 -7.44 -6.76 -2.12
C LYS A 190 -7.95 -5.34 -1.94
N VAL A 191 -7.10 -4.36 -2.28
CA VAL A 191 -7.46 -2.94 -2.21
C VAL A 191 -7.55 -2.42 -3.63
N CYS A 192 -8.77 -2.25 -4.11
CA CYS A 192 -9.06 -1.90 -5.51
C CYS A 192 -10.05 -0.74 -5.58
N ARG A 193 -9.99 0.02 -6.67
CA ARG A 193 -10.95 1.11 -6.89
C ARG A 193 -12.37 0.56 -6.98
N SER A 194 -13.30 1.25 -6.33
CA SER A 194 -14.71 0.87 -6.29
C SER A 194 -15.38 0.98 -7.66
N ASP A 195 -14.93 1.93 -8.49
CA ASP A 195 -15.46 2.21 -9.84
C ASP A 195 -14.72 1.49 -10.97
N ASP A 196 -13.46 1.11 -10.74
CA ASP A 196 -12.66 0.30 -11.67
C ASP A 196 -11.86 -0.77 -10.90
N PRO A 197 -12.45 -1.96 -10.64
CA PRO A 197 -11.80 -3.01 -9.85
C PRO A 197 -10.51 -3.58 -10.48
N SER A 198 -10.18 -3.21 -11.72
CA SER A 198 -8.89 -3.57 -12.34
C SER A 198 -7.72 -2.77 -11.77
N ILE A 199 -8.01 -1.62 -11.13
CA ILE A 199 -7.02 -0.72 -10.54
C ILE A 199 -6.90 -1.04 -9.04
N CYS A 200 -5.89 -1.83 -8.69
CA CYS A 200 -5.60 -2.23 -7.31
C CYS A 200 -4.24 -1.70 -6.82
N LEU A 201 -4.11 -1.39 -5.53
CA LEU A 201 -2.86 -0.90 -4.92
C LEU A 201 -1.66 -1.82 -5.16
N ARG A 202 -1.91 -3.12 -5.26
CA ARG A 202 -0.91 -4.12 -5.64
C ARG A 202 -0.20 -3.83 -6.96
N ASN A 203 -0.88 -3.20 -7.91
CA ASN A 203 -0.36 -2.87 -9.23
C ASN A 203 0.41 -1.54 -9.24
N TYR A 204 0.47 -0.86 -8.11
CA TYR A 204 1.24 0.37 -7.95
C TYR A 204 2.59 0.06 -7.31
N PRO A 205 3.70 0.50 -7.93
CA PRO A 205 4.94 0.62 -7.20
C PRO A 205 4.72 1.70 -6.13
N LEU A 206 4.52 1.24 -4.90
CA LEU A 206 4.62 2.07 -3.71
C LEU A 206 6.07 2.01 -3.25
#